data_AF-A0A3L7SWC2-F1
#
_entry.id   AF-A0A3L7SWC2-F1
#
_cell.length_a   1.000
_cell.length_b   1.000
_cell.length_c   1.000
_cell.angle_alpha   90.00
_cell.angle_beta   90.00
_cell.angle_gamma   90.00
#
_symmetry.space_group_name_H-M   'P 1'
#
loop_
_entity.id
_entity.type
_entity.pdbx_description
1 polymer ?
#
loop_
_entity_poly.entity_id
_entity_poly.type
_entity_poly.pdbx_seq_one_letter_code
_entity_poly.pdbx_strand_id
1 'polypeptide(L)'
;MFLKGTSVTIDLLDSIRLFVPEKNMGPGFQFLLIILIIAVIIILITRNLPEFTDVETWDESSPEPGKIQTDQENIQAAWLNALAKRKVEIPALFLIGLGGINLIMGSVILLRSIQIAQIPIEDFERDYEEAKNITRKIMPEAAINLDNQELSIKEIQKKTIWINAGYSCFLLGGAYLMIMGGWRMRQFNSLGLVMMGIIYCAMPCISCAGSCGIGQVIAAWCLVALFNPLVRQEFARVANRSTQKQDSDC
;
A
#
# COMPACT_ATOMS: atom_id res chain seq x y z
N MET A 1 13.10 -1.59 -41.54
CA MET A 1 13.86 -2.45 -40.62
C MET A 1 13.50 -2.04 -39.20
N PHE A 2 12.38 -2.55 -38.66
CA PHE A 2 12.02 -2.40 -37.25
C PHE A 2 11.35 -3.71 -36.82
N LEU A 3 11.80 -4.20 -35.67
CA LEU A 3 11.74 -5.60 -35.27
C LEU A 3 10.31 -6.11 -35.07
N LYS A 4 10.06 -7.23 -35.74
CA LYS A 4 8.89 -8.10 -35.67
C LYS A 4 9.17 -9.13 -34.58
N GLY A 5 8.30 -9.24 -33.59
CA GLY A 5 8.26 -10.37 -32.65
C GLY A 5 9.24 -10.30 -31.48
N THR A 6 8.71 -9.94 -30.31
CA THR A 6 9.21 -10.43 -29.02
C THR A 6 8.02 -10.60 -28.07
N SER A 7 7.92 -11.82 -27.58
CA SER A 7 6.93 -12.45 -26.74
C SER A 7 6.90 -11.90 -25.30
N VAL A 8 6.22 -10.77 -25.08
CA VAL A 8 6.06 -10.20 -23.72
C VAL A 8 4.75 -10.65 -23.05
N THR A 9 3.85 -11.31 -23.78
CA THR A 9 2.61 -11.89 -23.24
C THR A 9 2.81 -13.14 -22.38
N ILE A 10 3.97 -13.79 -22.47
CA ILE A 10 4.27 -15.04 -21.75
C ILE A 10 4.71 -14.78 -20.30
N ASP A 11 5.45 -13.69 -20.01
CA ASP A 11 5.97 -13.43 -18.66
C ASP A 11 4.91 -13.02 -17.63
N LEU A 12 3.82 -12.37 -18.05
CA LEU A 12 2.75 -11.94 -17.14
C LEU A 12 1.80 -13.11 -16.78
N LEU A 13 1.59 -14.03 -17.73
CA LEU A 13 0.71 -15.19 -17.59
C LEU A 13 1.37 -16.33 -16.79
N ASP A 14 2.68 -16.52 -16.95
CA ASP A 14 3.45 -17.47 -16.13
C ASP A 14 3.61 -16.99 -14.68
N SER A 15 3.69 -15.67 -14.46
CA SER A 15 3.67 -15.08 -13.11
C SER A 15 2.32 -15.27 -12.39
N ILE A 16 1.22 -15.35 -13.14
CA ILE A 16 -0.13 -15.58 -12.59
C ILE A 16 -0.36 -17.07 -12.31
N ARG A 17 0.15 -17.98 -13.17
CA ARG A 17 0.02 -19.43 -12.98
C ARG A 17 0.76 -19.98 -11.76
N LEU A 18 1.85 -19.34 -11.33
CA LEU A 18 2.64 -19.78 -10.18
C LEU A 18 2.00 -19.46 -8.81
N PHE A 19 0.90 -18.71 -8.77
CA PHE A 19 0.25 -18.26 -7.52
C PHE A 19 -1.20 -18.73 -7.35
N VAL A 20 -1.76 -19.49 -8.29
CA VAL A 20 -3.10 -20.08 -8.15
C VAL A 20 -2.98 -21.47 -7.54
N PRO A 21 -3.30 -21.68 -6.26
CA PRO A 21 -3.40 -23.03 -5.72
C PRO A 21 -4.48 -23.79 -6.48
N GLU A 22 -4.11 -24.97 -7.00
CA GLU A 22 -4.85 -25.85 -7.92
C GLU A 22 -6.17 -26.41 -7.33
N LYS A 23 -6.52 -26.03 -6.09
CA LYS A 23 -7.78 -26.41 -5.46
C LYS A 23 -8.55 -25.17 -5.05
N ASN A 24 -9.73 -25.02 -5.65
CA ASN A 24 -10.81 -24.09 -5.31
C ASN A 24 -11.07 -24.08 -3.79
N MET A 25 -10.34 -23.25 -3.05
CA MET A 25 -10.78 -22.80 -1.73
C MET A 25 -11.68 -21.59 -1.99
N GLY A 26 -12.96 -21.71 -1.66
CA GLY A 26 -13.94 -20.66 -1.93
C GLY A 26 -13.51 -19.31 -1.35
N PRO A 27 -13.97 -18.19 -1.93
CA PRO A 27 -13.51 -16.84 -1.58
C PRO A 27 -13.59 -16.56 -0.07
N GLY A 28 -14.59 -17.11 0.64
CA GLY A 28 -14.70 -16.99 2.10
C GLY A 28 -13.57 -17.63 2.90
N PHE A 29 -12.96 -18.72 2.41
CA PHE A 29 -11.84 -19.38 3.07
C PHE A 29 -10.53 -18.59 2.88
N GLN A 30 -10.32 -17.97 1.71
CA GLN A 30 -9.20 -17.05 1.49
C GLN A 30 -9.29 -15.84 2.43
N PHE A 31 -10.47 -15.25 2.62
CA PHE A 31 -10.66 -14.16 3.58
C PHE A 31 -10.40 -14.60 5.03
N LEU A 32 -10.90 -15.77 5.45
CA LEU A 32 -10.63 -16.31 6.79
C LEU A 32 -9.15 -16.59 7.02
N LEU A 33 -8.45 -17.12 6.01
CA LEU A 33 -7.03 -17.44 6.10
C LEU A 33 -6.18 -16.15 6.14
N ILE A 34 -6.56 -15.11 5.39
CA ILE A 34 -5.96 -13.78 5.47
C ILE A 34 -6.18 -13.17 6.86
N ILE A 35 -7.40 -13.23 7.41
CA ILE A 35 -7.69 -12.73 8.77
C ILE A 35 -6.88 -13.50 9.82
N LEU A 36 -6.75 -14.82 9.68
CA LEU A 36 -5.93 -15.65 10.56
C LEU A 36 -4.44 -15.31 10.46
N ILE A 37 -3.91 -15.11 9.26
CA ILE A 37 -2.53 -14.69 9.05
C ILE A 37 -2.29 -13.30 9.65
N ILE A 38 -3.21 -12.34 9.44
CA ILE A 38 -3.13 -11.02 10.05
C ILE A 38 -3.17 -11.13 11.59
N ALA A 39 -4.07 -11.94 12.15
CA ALA A 39 -4.16 -12.16 13.59
C ALA A 39 -2.88 -12.81 14.15
N VAL A 40 -2.32 -13.79 13.46
CA VAL A 40 -1.06 -14.45 13.85
C VAL A 40 0.11 -13.49 13.74
N ILE A 41 0.19 -12.66 12.70
CA ILE A 41 1.22 -11.61 12.57
C ILE A 41 1.08 -10.59 13.69
N ILE A 42 -0.14 -10.14 14.01
CA ILE A 42 -0.39 -9.22 15.14
C ILE A 42 0.05 -9.87 16.45
N ILE A 43 -0.29 -11.14 16.70
CA ILE A 43 0.10 -11.90 17.91
C ILE A 43 1.60 -12.10 17.97
N LEU A 44 2.26 -12.45 16.87
CA LEU A 44 3.71 -12.62 16.80
C LEU A 44 4.41 -11.28 17.01
N ILE A 45 3.89 -10.19 16.48
CA ILE A 45 4.44 -8.85 16.70
C ILE A 45 4.22 -8.40 18.15
N THR A 46 3.05 -8.64 18.74
CA THR A 46 2.80 -8.32 20.16
C THR A 46 3.61 -9.18 21.11
N ARG A 47 3.90 -10.44 20.77
CA ARG A 47 4.73 -11.33 21.59
C ARG A 47 6.24 -11.13 21.42
N ASN A 48 6.67 -10.59 20.28
CA ASN A 48 8.08 -10.45 19.92
C ASN A 48 8.55 -8.98 19.93
N LEU A 49 7.64 -8.04 20.20
CA LEU A 49 8.02 -6.74 20.77
C LEU A 49 8.47 -7.02 22.20
N PRO A 50 9.75 -6.78 22.53
CA PRO A 50 10.15 -6.79 23.92
C PRO A 50 9.25 -5.79 24.62
N GLU A 51 8.62 -6.24 25.69
CA GLU A 51 8.03 -5.37 26.69
C GLU A 51 9.19 -4.52 27.21
N PHE A 52 9.48 -3.41 26.54
CA PHE A 52 10.41 -2.39 27.05
C PHE A 52 9.65 -1.59 28.12
N THR A 53 9.18 -2.31 29.13
CA THR A 53 8.74 -1.78 30.42
C THR A 53 9.92 -1.36 31.27
N ASP A 54 11.14 -1.72 30.90
CA ASP A 54 12.33 -1.17 31.51
C ASP A 54 12.84 -0.01 30.66
N VAL A 55 12.13 1.12 30.73
CA VAL A 55 12.87 2.38 30.81
C VAL A 55 13.72 2.19 32.07
N GLU A 56 14.97 1.77 31.88
CA GLU A 56 15.98 1.80 32.94
C GLU A 56 15.73 3.08 33.72
N THR A 57 15.29 2.91 34.97
CA THR A 57 15.33 3.93 35.98
C THR A 57 16.80 4.30 36.06
N TRP A 58 17.20 5.30 35.27
CA TRP A 58 18.51 5.90 35.37
C TRP A 58 18.66 6.25 36.84
N ASP A 59 19.67 5.63 37.44
CA ASP A 59 20.05 5.77 38.83
C ASP A 59 19.83 7.22 39.26
N GLU A 60 19.11 7.41 40.36
CA GLU A 60 18.89 8.71 41.01
C GLU A 60 20.22 9.24 41.59
N SER A 61 21.25 9.41 40.76
CA SER A 61 22.35 10.30 41.10
C SER A 61 21.81 11.74 40.96
N SER A 62 21.19 12.20 42.03
CA SER A 62 20.60 13.52 42.19
C SER A 62 21.48 14.61 41.55
N PRO A 63 21.01 15.31 40.50
CA PRO A 63 21.76 16.41 39.92
C PRO A 63 21.85 17.56 40.93
N GLU A 64 23.02 18.20 41.00
CA GLU A 64 23.18 19.43 41.79
C GLU A 64 22.18 20.50 41.32
N PRO A 65 21.53 21.22 42.25
CA PRO A 65 20.45 22.13 41.91
C PRO A 65 21.00 23.37 41.19
N GLY A 66 20.61 23.54 39.92
CA GLY A 66 20.55 24.87 39.30
C GLY A 66 21.10 25.05 37.89
N LYS A 67 21.84 24.09 37.28
CA LYS A 67 22.42 24.33 35.94
C LYS A 67 22.41 23.16 34.94
N ILE A 68 22.11 21.92 35.35
CA ILE A 68 22.27 20.73 34.48
C ILE A 68 20.93 20.17 33.96
N GLN A 69 19.80 20.53 34.59
CA GLN A 69 18.47 20.01 34.26
C GLN A 69 18.05 20.30 32.81
N THR A 70 18.31 21.51 32.29
CA THR A 70 17.89 21.89 30.93
C THR A 70 18.65 21.11 29.85
N ASP A 71 19.94 20.84 30.04
CA ASP A 71 20.74 20.15 29.04
C ASP A 71 20.44 18.65 29.03
N GLN A 72 20.22 18.06 30.21
CA GLN A 72 19.87 16.65 30.34
C GLN A 72 18.45 16.35 29.80
N GLU A 73 17.48 17.22 30.08
CA GLU A 73 16.13 17.15 29.50
C GLU A 73 16.14 17.30 27.97
N ASN A 74 16.96 18.22 27.45
CA ASN A 74 17.12 18.42 26.01
C ASN A 74 17.76 17.19 25.32
N ILE A 75 18.77 16.58 25.95
CA ILE A 75 19.42 15.36 25.44
C ILE A 75 18.43 14.18 25.46
N GLN A 76 17.66 14.03 26.54
CA GLN A 76 16.68 12.96 26.66
C GLN A 76 15.55 13.09 25.62
N ALA A 77 15.04 14.30 25.41
CA ALA A 77 14.05 14.58 24.37
C ALA A 77 14.58 14.33 22.95
N ALA A 78 15.85 14.68 22.68
CA ALA A 78 16.48 14.41 21.40
C ALA A 78 16.65 12.89 21.14
N TRP A 79 17.02 12.14 22.17
CA TRP A 79 17.16 10.68 22.09
C TRP A 79 15.82 9.97 21.86
N LEU A 80 14.76 10.36 22.59
CA LEU A 80 13.42 9.80 22.41
C LEU A 80 12.87 10.07 21.00
N ASN A 81 13.12 11.26 20.45
CA ASN A 81 12.76 11.59 19.08
C ASN A 81 13.50 10.70 18.06
N ALA A 82 14.82 10.52 18.23
CA ALA A 82 15.61 9.65 17.39
C ALA A 82 15.09 8.20 17.42
N LEU A 83 14.71 7.71 18.60
CA LEU A 83 14.12 6.38 18.78
C LEU A 83 12.76 6.26 18.09
N ALA A 84 11.88 7.25 18.24
CA ALA A 84 10.60 7.30 17.55
C ALA A 84 10.78 7.29 16.02
N LYS A 85 11.73 8.08 15.51
CA LYS A 85 12.04 8.16 14.08
C LYS A 85 12.50 6.82 13.53
N ARG A 86 13.39 6.13 14.26
CA ARG A 86 13.87 4.80 13.87
C ARG A 86 12.74 3.76 13.79
N LYS A 87 11.74 3.85 14.68
CA LYS A 87 10.57 2.94 14.69
C LYS A 87 9.66 3.12 13.48
N VAL A 88 9.51 4.34 12.97
CA VAL A 88 8.61 4.63 11.83
C VAL A 88 9.32 4.66 10.48
N GLU A 89 10.64 4.79 10.44
CA GLU A 89 11.39 5.00 9.20
C GLU A 89 11.24 3.85 8.20
N ILE A 90 11.47 2.61 8.64
CA ILE A 90 11.35 1.44 7.76
C ILE A 90 9.90 1.24 7.30
N PRO A 91 8.88 1.18 8.17
CA PRO A 91 7.49 1.09 7.75
C PRO A 91 7.08 2.19 6.76
N ALA A 92 7.51 3.44 7.00
CA ALA A 92 7.21 4.56 6.13
C ALA A 92 7.86 4.43 4.74
N LEU A 93 9.11 3.96 4.67
CA LEU A 93 9.79 3.72 3.40
C LEU A 93 9.11 2.61 2.59
N PHE A 94 8.65 1.54 3.24
CA PHE A 94 7.86 0.50 2.59
C PHE A 94 6.53 1.03 2.06
N LEU A 95 5.84 1.86 2.84
CA LEU A 95 4.59 2.51 2.41
C LEU A 95 4.81 3.43 1.19
N ILE A 96 5.89 4.23 1.19
CA ILE A 96 6.30 5.06 0.04
C ILE A 96 6.65 4.18 -1.17
N GLY A 97 7.44 3.12 -0.96
CA GLY A 97 7.87 2.22 -2.02
C GLY A 97 6.69 1.53 -2.71
N LEU A 98 5.74 1.00 -1.94
CA LEU A 98 4.50 0.44 -2.47
C LEU A 98 3.66 1.50 -3.21
N GLY A 99 3.59 2.71 -2.67
CA GLY A 99 2.95 3.84 -3.36
C GLY A 99 3.61 4.13 -4.71
N GLY A 100 4.95 4.10 -4.79
CA GLY A 100 5.70 4.26 -6.03
C GLY A 100 5.40 3.16 -7.06
N ILE A 101 5.31 1.90 -6.62
CA ILE A 101 4.92 0.78 -7.50
C ILE A 101 3.50 0.98 -8.05
N ASN A 102 2.55 1.35 -7.19
CA ASN A 102 1.17 1.64 -7.60
C ASN A 102 1.11 2.83 -8.57
N LEU A 103 1.97 3.84 -8.39
CA LEU A 103 2.07 5.00 -9.29
C LEU A 103 2.50 4.56 -10.70
N ILE A 104 3.54 3.73 -10.79
CA ILE A 104 4.04 3.22 -12.08
C ILE A 104 2.97 2.36 -12.76
N MET A 105 2.40 1.39 -12.03
CA MET A 105 1.38 0.48 -12.58
C MET A 105 0.12 1.24 -13.01
N GLY A 106 -0.38 2.16 -12.19
CA GLY A 106 -1.50 3.02 -12.53
C GLY A 106 -1.24 3.84 -13.80
N SER A 107 -0.03 4.37 -13.94
CA SER A 107 0.37 5.13 -15.14
C SER A 107 0.40 4.26 -16.39
N VAL A 108 0.94 3.04 -16.32
CA VAL A 108 0.97 2.10 -17.44
C VAL A 108 -0.44 1.69 -17.86
N ILE A 109 -1.33 1.40 -16.91
CA ILE A 109 -2.73 1.03 -17.19
C ILE A 109 -3.48 2.20 -17.82
N LEU A 110 -3.26 3.43 -17.35
CA LEU A 110 -3.85 4.63 -17.94
C LEU A 110 -3.39 4.83 -19.38
N LEU A 111 -2.09 4.70 -19.65
CA LEU A 111 -1.53 4.77 -21.00
C LEU A 111 -2.13 3.69 -21.92
N ARG A 112 -2.28 2.46 -21.41
CA ARG A 112 -2.95 1.36 -22.14
C ARG A 112 -4.41 1.70 -22.43
N SER A 113 -5.13 2.31 -21.51
CA SER A 113 -6.51 2.73 -21.72
C SER A 113 -6.61 3.79 -22.84
N ILE A 114 -5.66 4.72 -22.91
CA ILE A 114 -5.59 5.73 -23.98
C ILE A 114 -5.28 5.05 -25.33
N GLN A 115 -4.34 4.10 -25.35
CA GLN A 115 -4.03 3.33 -26.56
C GLN A 115 -5.24 2.56 -27.07
N ILE A 116 -5.98 1.86 -26.20
CA ILE A 116 -7.19 1.11 -26.59
C ILE A 116 -8.26 2.04 -27.17
N ALA A 117 -8.38 3.27 -26.66
CA ALA A 117 -9.30 4.27 -27.20
C ALA A 117 -8.93 4.75 -28.61
N GLN A 118 -7.69 4.53 -29.05
CA GLN A 118 -7.20 4.91 -30.39
C GLN A 118 -7.19 3.72 -31.38
N ILE A 119 -7.40 2.49 -30.91
CA ILE A 119 -7.40 1.29 -31.76
C ILE A 119 -8.71 1.21 -32.56
N PRO A 120 -8.66 0.97 -33.89
CA PRO A 120 -9.83 0.67 -34.71
C PRO A 120 -10.60 -0.54 -34.19
N ILE A 121 -11.92 -0.56 -34.37
CA ILE A 121 -12.78 -1.61 -33.80
C ILE A 121 -12.40 -2.99 -34.33
N GLU A 122 -11.99 -3.08 -35.59
CA GLU A 122 -11.63 -4.33 -36.28
C GLU A 122 -10.36 -4.96 -35.69
N ASP A 123 -9.36 -4.14 -35.35
CA ASP A 123 -8.15 -4.60 -34.70
C ASP A 123 -8.44 -5.01 -33.24
N PHE A 124 -9.31 -4.28 -32.55
CA PHE A 124 -9.74 -4.64 -31.19
C PHE A 124 -10.52 -5.96 -31.16
N GLU A 125 -11.37 -6.22 -32.16
CA GLU A 125 -12.09 -7.49 -32.30
C GLU A 125 -11.14 -8.67 -32.44
N ARG A 126 -10.10 -8.54 -33.28
CA ARG A 126 -9.07 -9.57 -33.44
C ARG A 126 -8.37 -9.86 -32.12
N ASP A 127 -7.94 -8.83 -31.41
CA ASP A 127 -7.25 -8.97 -30.11
C ASP A 127 -8.17 -9.56 -29.04
N TYR A 128 -9.47 -9.22 -29.07
CA TYR A 128 -10.48 -9.76 -28.16
C TYR A 128 -10.76 -11.25 -28.41
N GLU A 129 -10.88 -11.68 -29.67
CA GLU A 129 -11.05 -13.09 -30.03
C GLU A 129 -9.81 -13.93 -29.69
N GLU A 130 -8.61 -13.37 -29.87
CA GLU A 130 -7.38 -14.01 -29.40
C GLU A 130 -7.40 -14.20 -27.88
N ALA A 131 -7.77 -13.16 -27.13
CA ALA A 131 -7.90 -13.22 -25.67
C ALA A 131 -8.96 -14.23 -25.21
N LYS A 132 -10.10 -14.33 -25.90
CA LYS A 132 -11.13 -15.37 -25.66
C LYS A 132 -10.56 -16.76 -25.87
N ASN A 133 -9.83 -16.98 -26.96
CA ASN A 133 -9.22 -18.29 -27.25
C ASN A 133 -8.16 -18.70 -26.23
N ILE A 134 -7.37 -17.75 -25.72
CA ILE A 134 -6.45 -17.99 -24.60
C ILE A 134 -7.25 -18.33 -23.34
N THR A 135 -8.30 -17.57 -23.03
CA THR A 135 -9.14 -17.80 -21.86
C THR A 135 -9.81 -19.17 -21.88
N ARG A 136 -10.33 -19.63 -23.03
CA ARG A 136 -10.86 -20.99 -23.20
C ARG A 136 -9.85 -22.08 -22.83
N LYS A 137 -8.56 -21.85 -23.09
CA LYS A 137 -7.49 -22.82 -22.79
C LYS A 137 -7.07 -22.82 -21.32
N ILE A 138 -7.17 -21.68 -20.63
CA ILE A 138 -6.61 -21.49 -19.28
C ILE A 138 -7.70 -21.53 -18.20
N MET A 139 -8.87 -20.98 -18.49
CA MET A 139 -10.03 -20.89 -17.60
C MET A 139 -11.33 -21.16 -18.38
N PRO A 140 -11.65 -22.43 -18.67
CA PRO A 140 -12.81 -22.79 -19.48
C PRO A 140 -14.15 -22.31 -18.87
N GLU A 141 -14.28 -22.29 -17.54
CA GLU A 141 -15.47 -21.74 -16.87
C GLU A 141 -15.65 -20.24 -17.10
N ALA A 142 -14.56 -19.46 -17.12
CA ALA A 142 -14.62 -18.02 -17.40
C ALA A 142 -15.00 -17.76 -18.87
N ALA A 143 -14.58 -18.63 -19.78
CA ALA A 143 -14.91 -18.53 -21.19
C ALA A 143 -16.41 -18.72 -21.48
N ILE A 144 -17.11 -19.60 -20.75
CA ILE A 144 -18.56 -19.79 -20.88
C ILE A 144 -19.30 -18.47 -20.58
N ASN A 145 -18.87 -17.74 -19.55
CA ASN A 145 -19.47 -16.45 -19.21
C ASN A 145 -19.19 -15.36 -20.25
N LEU A 146 -18.01 -15.40 -20.89
CA LEU A 146 -17.64 -14.49 -21.98
C LEU A 146 -18.38 -14.79 -23.29
N ASP A 147 -18.73 -16.05 -23.53
CA ASP A 147 -19.47 -16.48 -24.71
C ASP A 147 -20.98 -16.18 -24.57
N ASN A 148 -21.50 -16.16 -23.35
CA ASN A 148 -22.89 -15.76 -23.06
C ASN A 148 -23.11 -14.24 -23.01
N GLN A 149 -22.08 -13.41 -23.21
CA GLN A 149 -22.24 -11.95 -23.24
C GLN A 149 -22.74 -11.48 -24.62
N GLU A 150 -24.01 -11.08 -24.68
CA GLU A 150 -24.62 -10.44 -25.85
C GLU A 150 -24.28 -8.93 -25.97
N LEU A 151 -23.02 -8.57 -25.77
CA LEU A 151 -22.56 -7.17 -25.91
C LEU A 151 -21.92 -6.98 -27.28
N SER A 152 -22.18 -5.84 -27.92
CA SER A 152 -21.46 -5.49 -29.14
C SER A 152 -19.98 -5.23 -28.83
N ILE A 153 -19.07 -5.56 -29.77
CA ILE A 153 -17.62 -5.34 -29.61
C ILE A 153 -17.31 -3.87 -29.25
N LYS A 154 -18.05 -2.93 -29.85
CA LYS A 154 -17.93 -1.49 -29.55
C LYS A 154 -18.26 -1.16 -28.09
N GLU A 155 -19.27 -1.79 -27.52
CA GLU A 155 -19.62 -1.63 -26.10
C GLU A 155 -18.59 -2.28 -25.19
N ILE A 156 -18.04 -3.43 -25.58
CA ILE A 156 -16.96 -4.11 -24.85
C ILE A 156 -15.71 -3.23 -24.82
N GLN A 157 -15.32 -2.65 -25.96
CA GLN A 157 -14.20 -1.71 -26.04
C GLN A 157 -14.42 -0.50 -25.12
N LYS A 158 -15.60 0.12 -25.21
CA LYS A 158 -15.95 1.27 -24.36
C LYS A 158 -15.93 0.92 -22.87
N LYS A 159 -16.51 -0.22 -22.47
CA LYS A 159 -16.48 -0.69 -21.07
C LYS A 159 -15.05 -0.93 -20.60
N THR A 160 -14.23 -1.57 -21.43
CA THR A 160 -12.81 -1.84 -21.12
C THR A 160 -12.04 -0.55 -20.88
N ILE A 161 -12.23 0.46 -21.72
CA ILE A 161 -11.62 1.79 -21.54
C ILE A 161 -12.07 2.41 -20.21
N TRP A 162 -13.36 2.44 -19.92
CA TRP A 162 -13.86 3.05 -18.68
C TRP A 162 -13.40 2.31 -17.41
N ILE A 163 -13.35 0.98 -17.44
CA ILE A 163 -12.86 0.18 -16.33
C ILE A 163 -11.38 0.43 -16.10
N ASN A 164 -10.56 0.38 -17.16
CA ASN A 164 -9.12 0.62 -17.05
C ASN A 164 -8.81 2.05 -16.62
N ALA A 165 -9.47 3.04 -17.21
CA ALA A 165 -9.33 4.44 -16.82
C ALA A 165 -9.73 4.66 -15.36
N GLY A 166 -10.91 4.17 -14.95
CA GLY A 166 -11.38 4.29 -13.57
C GLY A 166 -10.45 3.63 -12.56
N TYR A 167 -10.01 2.40 -12.85
CA TYR A 167 -9.07 1.67 -12.01
C TYR A 167 -7.70 2.37 -11.93
N SER A 168 -7.20 2.90 -13.04
CA SER A 168 -5.93 3.65 -13.08
C SER A 168 -5.99 4.94 -12.26
N CYS A 169 -7.06 5.73 -12.38
CA CYS A 169 -7.26 6.94 -11.57
C CYS A 169 -7.28 6.61 -10.08
N PHE A 170 -7.96 5.52 -9.72
CA PHE A 170 -8.02 5.06 -8.34
C PHE A 170 -6.65 4.60 -7.81
N LEU A 171 -5.88 3.86 -8.61
CA LEU A 171 -4.50 3.46 -8.29
C LEU A 171 -3.57 4.67 -8.11
N LEU A 172 -3.67 5.66 -8.99
CA LEU A 172 -2.84 6.87 -8.94
C LEU A 172 -3.18 7.74 -7.72
N GLY A 173 -4.47 7.94 -7.43
CA GLY A 173 -4.91 8.65 -6.22
C GLY A 173 -4.47 7.93 -4.94
N GLY A 174 -4.56 6.61 -4.94
CA GLY A 174 -4.03 5.75 -3.90
C GLY A 174 -2.54 5.85 -3.66
N ALA A 175 -1.77 5.74 -4.75
CA ALA A 175 -0.33 5.91 -4.74
C ALA A 175 0.08 7.24 -4.12
N TYR A 176 -0.62 8.32 -4.50
CA TYR A 176 -0.42 9.63 -3.91
C TYR A 176 -0.67 9.63 -2.40
N LEU A 177 -1.80 9.06 -1.93
CA LEU A 177 -2.10 8.96 -0.49
C LEU A 177 -1.08 8.13 0.27
N MET A 178 -0.58 7.02 -0.30
CA MET A 178 0.44 6.18 0.32
C MET A 178 1.80 6.89 0.42
N ILE A 179 2.25 7.53 -0.68
CA ILE A 179 3.51 8.29 -0.70
C ILE A 179 3.43 9.44 0.30
N MET A 180 2.36 10.23 0.25
CA MET A 180 2.17 11.35 1.16
C MET A 180 2.01 10.87 2.60
N GLY A 181 1.27 9.78 2.85
CA GLY A 181 1.11 9.17 4.16
C GLY A 181 2.45 8.71 4.74
N GLY A 182 3.28 8.00 3.97
CA GLY A 182 4.61 7.58 4.42
C GLY A 182 5.56 8.76 4.61
N TRP A 183 5.53 9.77 3.73
CA TRP A 183 6.33 10.99 3.87
C TRP A 183 5.98 11.75 5.16
N ARG A 184 4.68 11.94 5.41
CA ARG A 184 4.14 12.57 6.61
C ARG A 184 4.41 11.77 7.87
N MET A 185 4.42 10.43 7.77
CA MET A 185 4.80 9.54 8.87
C MET A 185 6.24 9.80 9.33
N ARG A 186 7.19 10.00 8.40
CA ARG A 186 8.59 10.33 8.74
C ARG A 186 8.77 11.72 9.36
N GLN A 187 7.83 12.62 9.08
CA GLN A 187 7.85 14.00 9.60
C GLN A 187 7.02 14.17 10.88
N PHE A 188 6.38 13.11 11.38
CA PHE A 188 5.42 13.17 12.50
C PHE A 188 4.34 14.24 12.31
N ASN A 189 3.93 14.48 11.06
CA ASN A 189 3.06 15.59 10.69
C ASN A 189 1.78 15.07 10.07
N SER A 190 0.61 15.48 10.57
CA SER A 190 -0.73 15.08 10.08
C SER A 190 -1.01 13.58 10.18
N LEU A 191 -1.45 13.14 11.37
CA LEU A 191 -1.88 11.77 11.63
C LEU A 191 -2.99 11.29 10.67
N GLY A 192 -3.91 12.18 10.28
CA GLY A 192 -5.01 11.84 9.37
C GLY A 192 -4.52 11.39 7.99
N LEU A 193 -3.53 12.10 7.42
CA LEU A 193 -2.97 11.73 6.12
C LEU A 193 -2.22 10.41 6.17
N VAL A 194 -1.51 10.16 7.27
CA VAL A 194 -0.84 8.88 7.54
C VAL A 194 -1.85 7.74 7.58
N MET A 195 -2.94 7.91 8.32
CA MET A 195 -4.01 6.90 8.43
C MET A 195 -4.68 6.62 7.09
N MET A 196 -4.97 7.64 6.27
CA MET A 196 -5.56 7.45 4.94
C MET A 196 -4.65 6.62 4.03
N GLY A 197 -3.33 6.87 4.04
CA GLY A 197 -2.37 6.08 3.28
C GLY A 197 -2.28 4.62 3.75
N ILE A 198 -2.33 4.39 5.06
CA ILE A 198 -2.35 3.04 5.65
C ILE A 198 -3.63 2.28 5.30
N ILE A 199 -4.79 2.92 5.44
CA ILE A 199 -6.09 2.31 5.12
C ILE A 199 -6.15 1.92 3.65
N TYR A 200 -5.67 2.80 2.76
CA TYR A 200 -5.59 2.49 1.34
C TYR A 200 -4.67 1.28 1.08
N CYS A 201 -3.50 1.23 1.73
CA CYS A 201 -2.56 0.11 1.64
C CYS A 201 -3.18 -1.23 2.11
N ALA A 202 -4.07 -1.17 3.11
CA ALA A 202 -4.71 -2.34 3.69
C ALA A 202 -5.80 -2.97 2.81
N MET A 203 -6.31 -2.27 1.78
CA MET A 203 -7.44 -2.77 0.99
C MET A 203 -7.02 -3.94 0.07
N PRO A 204 -7.56 -5.16 0.28
CA PRO A 204 -7.35 -6.25 -0.66
C PRO A 204 -7.93 -5.85 -2.03
N CYS A 205 -7.27 -6.27 -3.11
CA CYS A 205 -7.68 -6.06 -4.51
C CYS A 205 -7.36 -4.70 -5.14
N ILE A 206 -6.75 -3.76 -4.40
CA ILE A 206 -6.53 -2.39 -4.90
C ILE A 206 -5.10 -2.15 -5.38
N SER A 207 -4.13 -2.85 -4.80
CA SER A 207 -2.74 -2.82 -5.24
C SER A 207 -2.37 -4.18 -5.80
N CYS A 208 -1.50 -4.24 -6.82
CA CYS A 208 -0.86 -5.49 -7.23
C CYS A 208 -0.08 -6.16 -6.07
N ALA A 209 0.32 -5.39 -5.04
CA ALA A 209 0.86 -5.91 -3.80
C ALA A 209 -0.24 -6.31 -2.78
N GLY A 210 -1.45 -5.76 -2.91
CA GLY A 210 -2.62 -6.09 -2.10
C GLY A 210 -3.27 -7.42 -2.50
N SER A 211 -3.22 -7.81 -3.78
CA SER A 211 -3.59 -9.16 -4.22
C SER A 211 -2.64 -10.24 -3.68
N CYS A 212 -1.40 -9.87 -3.34
CA CYS A 212 -0.39 -10.78 -2.78
C CYS A 212 -0.26 -10.70 -1.25
N GLY A 213 -1.15 -9.98 -0.55
CA GLY A 213 -1.11 -9.82 0.92
C GLY A 213 0.01 -8.92 1.46
N ILE A 214 0.98 -8.53 0.63
CA ILE A 214 2.11 -7.67 1.01
C ILE A 214 1.63 -6.30 1.53
N GLY A 215 0.61 -5.72 0.88
CA GLY A 215 0.02 -4.45 1.30
C GLY A 215 -0.56 -4.51 2.73
N GLN A 216 -1.24 -5.61 3.07
CA GLN A 216 -1.83 -5.80 4.40
C GLN A 216 -0.78 -5.96 5.49
N VAL A 217 0.31 -6.70 5.21
CA VAL A 217 1.44 -6.85 6.13
C VAL A 217 2.10 -5.50 6.41
N ILE A 218 2.36 -4.72 5.37
CA ILE A 218 2.95 -3.39 5.52
C ILE A 218 1.99 -2.44 6.25
N ALA A 219 0.69 -2.46 5.92
CA ALA A 219 -0.30 -1.65 6.62
C ALA A 219 -0.39 -2.01 8.11
N ALA A 220 -0.41 -3.30 8.46
CA ALA A 220 -0.39 -3.75 9.85
C ALA A 220 0.89 -3.30 10.56
N TRP A 221 2.05 -3.39 9.91
CA TRP A 221 3.32 -2.92 10.47
C TRP A 221 3.32 -1.41 10.72
N CYS A 222 2.83 -0.63 9.77
CA CYS A 222 2.63 0.81 9.92
C CYS A 222 1.71 1.14 11.11
N LEU A 223 0.61 0.41 11.29
CA LEU A 223 -0.30 0.59 12.44
C LEU A 223 0.40 0.29 13.76
N VAL A 224 1.14 -0.81 13.86
CA VAL A 224 1.89 -1.15 15.08
C VAL A 224 2.92 -0.06 15.41
N ALA A 225 3.65 0.42 14.41
CA ALA A 225 4.61 1.50 14.60
C ALA A 225 3.92 2.80 15.08
N LEU A 226 2.73 3.09 14.54
CA LEU A 226 1.95 4.27 14.90
C LEU A 226 1.33 4.20 16.29
N PHE A 227 0.93 3.01 16.75
CA PHE A 227 0.39 2.80 18.09
C PHE A 227 1.45 2.78 19.18
N ASN A 228 2.74 2.79 18.82
CA ASN A 228 3.80 2.93 19.80
C ASN A 228 3.65 4.29 20.55
N PRO A 229 3.65 4.29 21.89
CA PRO A 229 3.40 5.51 22.67
C PRO A 229 4.41 6.63 22.36
N LEU A 230 5.67 6.28 22.11
CA LEU A 230 6.71 7.25 21.74
C LEU A 230 6.40 7.97 20.42
N VAL A 231 5.87 7.23 19.44
CA VAL A 231 5.50 7.77 18.15
C VAL A 231 4.28 8.69 18.29
N ARG A 232 3.25 8.27 19.05
CA ARG A 232 2.06 9.10 19.31
C ARG A 232 2.40 10.40 20.05
N GLN A 233 3.32 10.34 21.01
CA GLN A 233 3.79 11.52 21.73
C GLN A 233 4.44 12.54 20.79
N GLU A 234 5.27 12.09 19.85
CA GLU A 234 5.87 13.01 18.86
C GLU A 234 4.84 13.63 17.91
N PHE A 235 3.86 12.87 17.43
CA PHE A 235 2.75 13.43 16.64
C PHE A 235 1.97 14.49 17.42
N ALA A 236 1.69 14.26 18.71
CA ALA A 236 1.01 15.23 19.56
C ALA A 236 1.88 16.48 19.81
N ARG A 237 3.19 16.28 20.04
CA ARG A 237 4.16 17.37 20.25
C ARG A 237 4.25 18.29 19.04
N VAL A 238 4.31 17.74 17.83
CA VAL A 238 4.34 18.51 16.59
C VAL A 238 3.03 19.27 16.37
N ALA A 239 1.89 18.65 16.64
CA ALA A 239 0.58 19.30 16.54
C ALA A 239 0.45 20.50 17.49
N ASN A 240 0.86 20.35 18.76
CA ASN A 240 0.77 21.43 19.76
C ASN A 240 1.71 22.61 19.45
N ARG A 241 2.87 22.37 18.81
CA ARG A 241 3.75 23.45 18.35
C ARG A 241 3.13 24.24 17.20
N SER A 242 2.43 23.57 16.30
CA SER A 242 1.79 24.26 15.17
C SER A 242 0.67 25.20 15.61
N THR A 243 -0.09 24.84 16.67
CA THR A 243 -1.13 25.71 17.23
C THR A 243 -0.53 26.88 18.00
N GLN A 244 0.50 26.66 18.83
CA GLN A 244 1.16 27.76 19.58
C GLN A 244 1.76 28.83 18.67
N LYS A 245 2.36 28.43 17.54
CA LYS A 245 2.92 29.38 16.57
C LYS A 245 1.82 30.20 15.90
N GLN A 246 0.65 29.59 15.66
CA GLN A 246 -0.48 30.27 15.05
C GLN A 246 -1.09 31.32 16.00
N ASP A 247 -1.11 31.03 17.31
CA ASP A 247 -1.59 31.97 18.33
C ASP A 247 -0.60 33.12 18.61
N SER A 248 0.70 32.93 18.40
CA SER A 248 1.71 34.00 18.58
C SER A 248 1.79 34.98 17.42
N ASP A 249 1.30 34.59 16.24
CA ASP A 249 1.32 35.39 15.02
C ASP A 249 0.00 36.20 14.83
N CYS A 250 -0.96 36.06 15.75
CA CYS A 250 -2.22 36.83 15.80
C CYS A 250 -2.14 37.98 16.82
#